data_AF-A0A9N8F3N3-F1
#
_entry.id   AF-A0A9N8F3N3-F1
#
_cell.length_a   1.000
_cell.length_b   1.000
_cell.length_c   1.000
_cell.angle_alpha   90.00
_cell.angle_beta   90.00
_cell.angle_gamma   90.00
#
_symmetry.space_group_name_H-M   'P 1'
#
loop_
_entity.id
_entity.type
_entity.pdbx_description
1 polymer ?
#
loop_
_entity_poly.entity_id
_entity_poly.type
_entity_poly.pdbx_seq_one_letter_code
_entity_poly.pdbx_strand_id
1 'polypeptide(L)'
;MRYSDRLQVWFNDYYPLNNKQNGEKHIVYNRGSHGADMCAMAKRVNVMTKELPADPDLFVLEFAVNDYQGQDHKIHLDHKTDVFFEGFDRLVLCAEIVVHQLLSHYPNAAVLFLELQTAILNRKTAALLHMGVAKHYQVPVISYAETFFPDFYRLMDKLKQHDQYSTATTIHNDNGKSVADPVLPYPHGCIPSCLDQFIDPPFRSKGCKSLCVFAFRSGQRDLKCDDPLPAGREPCYVSFLAHDAVHLSAVGHQMAADLIAEAVASTARDICQFGQDLYPEQILPTVGLMVGDPKVLAEKSNFVLVKDCMEIFAKKDPLMAKTHSEGFKLYGDSVDRPGWIATNPSGGETVTFPIDLPEKRCYAIHLAILKSYEKMGTFTVTVKDLKTNQETTKTGVDGLWKPQISVPNDMQITEDDTPACTGKCTVEITTDPQIPGRTGNKVKIVTLSARECVTP
;
A
#
# COMPACT_ATOMS: atom_id res chain seq x y z
N MET A 1 11.22 11.06 -11.94
CA MET A 1 10.06 11.94 -11.69
C MET A 1 8.83 11.05 -11.59
N ARG A 2 8.05 11.17 -10.52
CA ARG A 2 6.86 10.33 -10.26
C ARG A 2 5.71 10.80 -11.14
N TYR A 3 4.67 9.98 -11.31
CA TYR A 3 3.49 10.35 -12.11
C TYR A 3 2.79 11.59 -11.52
N SER A 4 2.77 11.73 -10.20
CA SER A 4 2.19 12.89 -9.50
C SER A 4 2.91 14.19 -9.80
N ASP A 5 4.25 14.17 -9.82
CA ASP A 5 5.05 15.36 -10.17
C ASP A 5 4.82 15.76 -11.64
N ARG A 6 4.68 14.77 -12.54
CA ARG A 6 4.39 14.98 -13.97
C ARG A 6 2.98 15.53 -14.20
N LEU A 7 2.00 15.03 -13.46
CA LEU A 7 0.62 15.50 -13.53
C LEU A 7 0.51 16.96 -13.11
N GLN A 8 1.25 17.39 -12.07
CA GLN A 8 1.32 18.79 -11.68
C GLN A 8 1.84 19.69 -12.81
N VAL A 9 2.89 19.25 -13.51
CA VAL A 9 3.43 19.98 -14.67
C VAL A 9 2.39 20.06 -15.77
N TRP A 10 1.77 18.94 -16.14
CA TRP A 10 0.74 18.89 -17.17
C TRP A 10 -0.45 19.83 -16.89
N PHE A 11 -0.99 19.82 -15.67
CA PHE A 11 -2.08 20.73 -15.29
C PHE A 11 -1.66 22.20 -15.41
N ASN A 12 -0.45 22.55 -14.98
CA ASN A 12 0.05 23.92 -15.08
C ASN A 12 0.34 24.37 -16.52
N ASP A 13 0.70 23.44 -17.41
CA ASP A 13 0.99 23.74 -18.80
C ASP A 13 -0.29 23.85 -19.66
N TYR A 14 -1.25 22.94 -19.47
CA TYR A 14 -2.44 22.82 -20.33
C TYR A 14 -3.71 23.43 -19.73
N TYR A 15 -3.81 23.52 -18.40
CA TYR A 15 -4.94 24.10 -17.68
C TYR A 15 -4.48 25.17 -16.67
N PRO A 16 -3.67 26.17 -17.06
CA PRO A 16 -3.12 27.13 -16.13
C PRO A 16 -4.24 27.91 -15.40
N LEU A 17 -4.07 28.10 -14.09
CA LEU A 17 -4.98 28.95 -13.32
C LEU A 17 -4.92 30.39 -13.85
N ASN A 18 -6.09 31.02 -14.01
CA ASN A 18 -6.25 32.31 -14.71
C ASN A 18 -5.53 33.50 -14.05
N ASN A 19 -5.01 33.34 -12.83
CA ASN A 19 -4.41 34.43 -12.06
C ASN A 19 -2.87 34.48 -12.20
N LYS A 20 -2.38 34.66 -13.45
CA LYS A 20 -0.94 34.78 -13.75
C LYS A 20 -0.24 35.92 -13.01
N GLN A 21 -0.99 36.91 -12.50
CA GLN A 21 -0.44 38.05 -11.75
C GLN A 21 -0.04 37.71 -10.30
N ASN A 22 -0.64 36.67 -9.70
CA ASN A 22 -0.32 36.22 -8.34
C ASN A 22 0.59 34.98 -8.29
N GLY A 23 0.91 34.39 -9.44
CA GLY A 23 1.75 33.20 -9.51
C GLY A 23 1.07 31.92 -9.01
N GLU A 24 -0.26 31.89 -8.93
CA GLU A 24 -1.04 30.72 -8.54
C GLU A 24 -0.84 29.59 -9.55
N LYS A 25 -0.59 28.39 -9.03
CA LYS A 25 -0.31 27.16 -9.79
C LYS A 25 -1.05 26.01 -9.15
N HIS A 26 -1.38 25.01 -9.96
CA HIS A 26 -1.80 23.71 -9.46
C HIS A 26 -0.70 23.10 -8.60
N ILE A 27 -1.07 22.56 -7.44
CA ILE A 27 -0.16 21.94 -6.47
C ILE A 27 -0.63 20.52 -6.22
N VAL A 28 0.30 19.56 -6.30
CA VAL A 28 0.04 18.16 -5.97
C VAL A 28 0.61 17.83 -4.60
N TYR A 29 -0.26 17.36 -3.71
CA TYR A 29 0.11 16.86 -2.39
C TYR A 29 0.31 15.35 -2.47
N ASN A 30 1.55 14.90 -2.63
CA ASN A 30 1.84 13.46 -2.60
C ASN A 30 1.73 12.94 -1.16
N ARG A 31 0.71 12.11 -0.92
CA ARG A 31 0.49 11.38 0.32
C ARG A 31 0.67 9.87 0.15
N GLY A 32 1.41 9.39 -0.86
CA GLY A 32 1.69 7.96 -1.01
C GLY A 32 2.66 7.46 0.06
N SER A 33 2.43 6.26 0.59
CA SER A 33 3.33 5.57 1.51
C SER A 33 3.56 4.13 1.05
N HIS A 34 4.82 3.70 1.04
CA HIS A 34 5.21 2.43 0.45
C HIS A 34 4.73 1.24 1.30
N GLY A 35 3.95 0.35 0.69
CA GLY A 35 3.41 -0.85 1.35
C GLY A 35 2.21 -0.58 2.25
N ALA A 36 1.60 0.61 2.18
CA ALA A 36 0.36 0.92 2.87
C ALA A 36 -0.86 0.59 1.98
N ASP A 37 -1.86 -0.09 2.54
CA ASP A 37 -3.09 -0.52 1.88
C ASP A 37 -4.27 0.46 2.14
N MET A 38 -5.43 0.20 1.55
CA MET A 38 -6.64 1.00 1.80
C MET A 38 -7.06 0.97 3.27
N CYS A 39 -6.79 -0.11 4.02
CA CYS A 39 -7.09 -0.15 5.44
C CYS A 39 -6.20 0.79 6.27
N ALA A 40 -4.93 0.94 5.89
CA ALA A 40 -4.06 1.94 6.45
C ALA A 40 -4.58 3.36 6.16
N MET A 41 -5.18 3.60 5.00
CA MET A 41 -5.79 4.89 4.66
C MET A 41 -7.11 5.10 5.40
N ALA A 42 -7.99 4.11 5.45
CA ALA A 42 -9.27 4.16 6.18
C ALA A 42 -9.08 4.54 7.65
N LYS A 43 -8.02 4.03 8.28
CA LYS A 43 -7.65 4.41 9.65
C LYS A 43 -7.20 5.87 9.78
N ARG A 44 -6.61 6.42 8.73
CA ARG A 44 -5.97 7.75 8.76
C ARG A 44 -6.80 8.82 8.10
N VAL A 45 -7.87 8.49 7.38
CA VAL A 45 -8.61 9.44 6.54
C VAL A 45 -9.09 10.66 7.34
N ASN A 46 -9.56 10.47 8.58
CA ASN A 46 -10.01 11.58 9.44
C ASN A 46 -8.88 12.46 9.97
N VAL A 47 -7.66 11.93 10.11
CA VAL A 47 -6.49 12.71 10.54
C VAL A 47 -5.84 13.37 9.34
N MET A 48 -5.71 12.63 8.23
CA MET A 48 -5.16 13.08 6.96
C MET A 48 -5.97 14.25 6.39
N THR A 49 -7.29 14.19 6.41
CA THR A 49 -8.18 15.26 5.92
C THR A 49 -7.90 16.60 6.60
N LYS A 50 -7.56 16.61 7.90
CA LYS A 50 -7.20 17.84 8.64
C LYS A 50 -5.88 18.47 8.20
N GLU A 51 -5.05 17.74 7.46
CA GLU A 51 -3.74 18.21 6.98
C GLU A 51 -3.70 18.51 5.48
N LEU A 52 -4.81 18.24 4.78
CA LEU A 52 -4.98 18.58 3.39
C LEU A 52 -5.46 20.05 3.26
N PRO A 53 -5.35 20.65 2.07
CA PRO A 53 -6.04 21.91 1.78
C PRO A 53 -7.53 21.80 2.09
N ALA A 54 -8.17 22.93 2.41
CA ALA A 54 -9.60 22.97 2.70
C ALA A 54 -10.46 22.50 1.52
N ASP A 55 -10.04 22.79 0.30
CA ASP A 55 -10.77 22.50 -0.93
C ASP A 55 -9.85 21.82 -1.97
N PRO A 56 -9.54 20.52 -1.81
CA PRO A 56 -8.82 19.74 -2.82
C PRO A 56 -9.76 19.46 -4.02
N ASP A 57 -9.27 19.65 -5.24
CA ASP A 57 -10.08 19.42 -6.45
C ASP A 57 -10.11 17.96 -6.91
N LEU A 58 -9.04 17.21 -6.65
CA LEU A 58 -8.87 15.84 -7.16
C LEU A 58 -8.08 14.94 -6.19
N PHE A 59 -8.65 13.77 -5.89
CA PHE A 59 -7.99 12.64 -5.26
C PHE A 59 -7.72 11.53 -6.27
N VAL A 60 -6.46 11.08 -6.32
CA VAL A 60 -6.05 9.89 -7.06
C VAL A 60 -5.73 8.79 -6.06
N LEU A 61 -6.55 7.74 -6.03
CA LEU A 61 -6.38 6.57 -5.16
C LEU A 61 -5.65 5.46 -5.93
N GLU A 62 -4.43 5.12 -5.50
CA GLU A 62 -3.60 4.09 -6.14
C GLU A 62 -3.20 3.04 -5.11
N PHE A 63 -3.94 1.92 -5.06
CA PHE A 63 -3.81 0.88 -4.04
C PHE A 63 -3.85 -0.55 -4.59
N ALA A 64 -4.13 -0.71 -5.89
CA ALA A 64 -4.38 -1.99 -6.56
C ALA A 64 -3.34 -3.06 -6.25
N VAL A 65 -2.07 -2.65 -6.30
CA VAL A 65 -0.93 -3.54 -6.10
C VAL A 65 -0.60 -3.72 -4.61
N ASN A 66 -0.96 -2.77 -3.75
CA ASN A 66 -0.70 -2.82 -2.31
C ASN A 66 -1.72 -3.71 -1.58
N ASP A 67 -3.00 -3.52 -1.87
CA ASP A 67 -4.11 -4.27 -1.26
C ASP A 67 -4.06 -5.75 -1.61
N TYR A 68 -3.42 -6.12 -2.73
CA TYR A 68 -3.11 -7.50 -3.07
C TYR A 68 -1.80 -8.02 -2.46
N GLN A 69 -0.77 -7.17 -2.33
CA GLN A 69 0.56 -7.58 -1.87
C GLN A 69 0.62 -8.09 -0.44
N GLY A 70 -0.40 -7.82 0.38
CA GLY A 70 -0.55 -8.45 1.69
C GLY A 70 -0.60 -9.98 1.67
N GLN A 71 -0.78 -10.61 0.49
CA GLN A 71 -0.98 -12.06 0.39
C GLN A 71 0.05 -12.86 -0.41
N ASP A 72 0.92 -12.25 -1.25
CA ASP A 72 1.53 -13.07 -2.33
C ASP A 72 2.91 -12.61 -2.87
N HIS A 73 3.96 -12.67 -2.04
CA HIS A 73 5.34 -12.60 -2.56
C HIS A 73 5.87 -13.96 -3.02
N LYS A 74 5.27 -15.03 -2.51
CA LYS A 74 5.41 -16.43 -2.93
C LYS A 74 4.11 -17.07 -2.44
N ILE A 75 3.29 -17.64 -3.30
CA ILE A 75 3.06 -19.09 -3.38
C ILE A 75 1.89 -19.29 -4.37
N HIS A 76 2.00 -20.34 -5.17
CA HIS A 76 0.90 -21.10 -5.72
C HIS A 76 -0.45 -20.81 -5.05
N LEU A 77 -1.51 -20.57 -5.80
CA LEU A 77 -2.89 -20.55 -5.30
C LEU A 77 -3.13 -21.71 -4.32
N ASP A 78 -2.90 -21.52 -3.01
CA ASP A 78 -3.13 -22.53 -1.97
C ASP A 78 -4.64 -22.53 -1.84
N HIS A 79 -5.25 -23.65 -2.22
CA HIS A 79 -6.69 -23.82 -2.46
C HIS A 79 -7.51 -23.78 -1.16
N LYS A 80 -6.91 -23.30 -0.07
CA LYS A 80 -7.55 -23.12 1.24
C LYS A 80 -8.35 -21.83 1.21
N THR A 81 -9.62 -22.03 0.89
CA THR A 81 -10.65 -21.05 0.51
C THR A 81 -10.97 -19.97 1.54
N ASP A 82 -10.61 -20.08 2.82
CA ASP A 82 -11.24 -19.23 3.85
C ASP A 82 -10.49 -17.91 4.10
N VAL A 83 -9.15 -17.91 4.03
CA VAL A 83 -8.33 -16.66 4.09
C VAL A 83 -8.54 -15.79 2.85
N PHE A 84 -8.98 -16.40 1.76
CA PHE A 84 -9.24 -15.75 0.50
C PHE A 84 -10.44 -14.80 0.62
N PHE A 85 -11.57 -15.20 1.21
CA PHE A 85 -12.78 -14.36 1.22
C PHE A 85 -12.82 -13.30 2.35
N GLU A 86 -12.49 -13.66 3.59
CA GLU A 86 -12.59 -12.70 4.73
C GLU A 86 -11.61 -11.52 4.59
N GLY A 87 -10.43 -11.77 4.00
CA GLY A 87 -9.46 -10.71 3.71
C GLY A 87 -9.97 -9.70 2.68
N PHE A 88 -10.73 -10.16 1.69
CA PHE A 88 -11.29 -9.29 0.65
C PHE A 88 -12.45 -8.44 1.16
N ASP A 89 -13.36 -9.00 1.96
CA ASP A 89 -14.47 -8.23 2.53
C ASP A 89 -13.96 -7.05 3.37
N ARG A 90 -12.89 -7.28 4.14
CA ARG A 90 -12.22 -6.23 4.90
C ARG A 90 -11.63 -5.14 3.99
N LEU A 91 -10.95 -5.52 2.90
CA LEU A 91 -10.36 -4.56 1.97
C LEU A 91 -11.44 -3.75 1.23
N VAL A 92 -12.53 -4.38 0.79
CA VAL A 92 -13.68 -3.70 0.19
C VAL A 92 -14.30 -2.72 1.19
N LEU A 93 -14.48 -3.12 2.45
CA LEU A 93 -14.98 -2.23 3.51
C LEU A 93 -14.03 -1.04 3.75
N CYS A 94 -12.72 -1.26 3.76
CA CYS A 94 -11.73 -0.19 3.92
C CYS A 94 -11.77 0.80 2.73
N ALA A 95 -11.84 0.29 1.50
CA ALA A 95 -11.96 1.11 0.30
C ALA A 95 -13.27 1.92 0.30
N GLU A 96 -14.39 1.28 0.68
CA GLU A 96 -15.67 1.95 0.85
C GLU A 96 -15.61 3.06 1.90
N ILE A 97 -15.02 2.80 3.07
CA ILE A 97 -14.80 3.81 4.10
C ILE A 97 -14.05 5.02 3.52
N VAL A 98 -12.95 4.79 2.81
CA VAL A 98 -12.12 5.86 2.25
C VAL A 98 -12.91 6.69 1.26
N VAL A 99 -13.58 6.05 0.29
CA VAL A 99 -14.37 6.75 -0.72
C VAL A 99 -15.51 7.53 -0.06
N HIS A 100 -16.30 6.88 0.80
CA HIS A 100 -17.41 7.54 1.50
C HIS A 100 -16.93 8.77 2.29
N GLN A 101 -15.83 8.65 3.05
CA GLN A 101 -15.30 9.76 3.85
C GLN A 101 -14.80 10.91 2.98
N LEU A 102 -14.07 10.63 1.90
CA LEU A 102 -13.58 11.67 0.99
C LEU A 102 -14.73 12.42 0.33
N LEU A 103 -15.74 11.70 -0.18
CA LEU A 103 -16.90 12.30 -0.84
C LEU A 103 -17.81 13.05 0.15
N SER A 104 -17.94 12.56 1.38
CA SER A 104 -18.72 13.25 2.42
C SER A 104 -18.04 14.53 2.91
N HIS A 105 -16.71 14.52 3.02
CA HIS A 105 -15.94 15.65 3.54
C HIS A 105 -15.63 16.69 2.47
N TYR A 106 -15.40 16.26 1.23
CA TYR A 106 -15.10 17.10 0.07
C TYR A 106 -16.10 16.86 -1.06
N PRO A 107 -17.35 17.35 -0.93
CA PRO A 107 -18.40 17.07 -1.90
C PRO A 107 -18.15 17.64 -3.31
N ASN A 108 -17.21 18.58 -3.43
CA ASN A 108 -16.82 19.18 -4.71
C ASN A 108 -15.54 18.57 -5.30
N ALA A 109 -14.87 17.66 -4.58
CA ALA A 109 -13.64 17.04 -5.05
C ALA A 109 -13.95 15.84 -5.95
N ALA A 110 -13.26 15.74 -7.07
CA ALA A 110 -13.23 14.50 -7.83
C ALA A 110 -12.43 13.43 -7.07
N VAL A 111 -12.91 12.19 -7.10
CA VAL A 111 -12.14 11.02 -6.65
C VAL A 111 -12.00 10.10 -7.85
N LEU A 112 -10.83 9.50 -8.05
CA LEU A 112 -10.63 8.46 -9.06
C LEU A 112 -9.74 7.35 -8.51
N PHE A 113 -9.96 6.13 -8.99
CA PHE A 113 -9.04 5.02 -8.81
C PHE A 113 -8.06 4.94 -9.98
N LEU A 114 -6.77 4.81 -9.67
CA LEU A 114 -5.72 4.42 -10.61
C LEU A 114 -5.33 2.98 -10.31
N GLU A 115 -5.78 2.05 -11.14
CA GLU A 115 -5.53 0.62 -10.94
C GLU A 115 -4.27 0.19 -11.69
N LEU A 116 -3.13 0.23 -11.00
CA LEU A 116 -1.87 -0.27 -11.53
C LEU A 116 -1.82 -1.80 -11.56
N GLN A 117 -1.02 -2.34 -12.48
CA GLN A 117 -0.76 -3.77 -12.63
C GLN A 117 0.70 -4.06 -12.31
N THR A 118 0.98 -5.20 -11.68
CA THR A 118 2.37 -5.64 -11.48
C THR A 118 2.99 -6.09 -12.81
N ALA A 119 4.32 -6.06 -12.93
CA ALA A 119 5.00 -6.55 -14.13
C ALA A 119 4.85 -8.07 -14.33
N ILE A 120 4.39 -8.79 -13.31
CA ILE A 120 4.16 -10.23 -13.35
C ILE A 120 2.67 -10.49 -13.58
N LEU A 121 2.32 -11.06 -14.74
CA LEU A 121 0.93 -11.17 -15.19
C LEU A 121 0.04 -11.95 -14.22
N ASN A 122 0.56 -13.06 -13.70
CA ASN A 122 -0.19 -13.98 -12.85
C ASN A 122 -0.46 -13.40 -11.45
N ARG A 123 0.24 -12.33 -11.05
CA ARG A 123 -0.06 -11.63 -9.80
C ARG A 123 -1.35 -10.85 -10.01
N LYS A 124 -2.39 -11.27 -9.29
CA LYS A 124 -3.64 -10.53 -9.27
C LYS A 124 -3.42 -9.17 -8.58
N THR A 125 -4.39 -8.29 -8.72
CA THR A 125 -4.44 -7.01 -8.03
C THR A 125 -5.78 -6.90 -7.33
N ALA A 126 -5.92 -5.92 -6.44
CA ALA A 126 -7.18 -5.62 -5.78
C ALA A 126 -8.17 -4.86 -6.68
N ALA A 127 -7.86 -4.67 -7.98
CA ALA A 127 -8.67 -3.86 -8.89
C ALA A 127 -10.14 -4.30 -8.95
N LEU A 128 -10.42 -5.61 -8.94
CA LEU A 128 -11.80 -6.11 -8.91
C LEU A 128 -12.57 -5.67 -7.65
N LEU A 129 -11.89 -5.59 -6.50
CA LEU A 129 -12.47 -5.18 -5.22
C LEU A 129 -12.79 -3.68 -5.26
N HIS A 130 -11.84 -2.88 -5.75
CA HIS A 130 -12.01 -1.44 -5.89
C HIS A 130 -13.11 -1.10 -6.90
N MET A 131 -13.24 -1.86 -8.00
CA MET A 131 -14.32 -1.69 -8.98
C MET A 131 -15.71 -1.85 -8.38
N GLY A 132 -15.89 -2.73 -7.38
CA GLY A 132 -17.16 -2.87 -6.66
C GLY A 132 -17.56 -1.57 -5.95
N VAL A 133 -16.63 -1.00 -5.18
CA VAL A 133 -16.81 0.29 -4.51
C VAL A 133 -16.98 1.41 -5.53
N ALA A 134 -16.14 1.46 -6.55
CA ALA A 134 -16.16 2.50 -7.57
C ALA A 134 -17.50 2.53 -8.31
N LYS A 135 -18.06 1.37 -8.67
CA LYS A 135 -19.39 1.27 -9.26
C LYS A 135 -20.49 1.75 -8.32
N HIS A 136 -20.42 1.40 -7.03
CA HIS A 136 -21.42 1.78 -6.04
C HIS A 136 -21.47 3.30 -5.81
N TYR A 137 -20.29 3.94 -5.72
CA TYR A 137 -20.14 5.38 -5.50
C TYR A 137 -19.99 6.21 -6.78
N GLN A 138 -20.12 5.58 -7.96
CA GLN A 138 -19.94 6.20 -9.28
C GLN A 138 -18.59 6.92 -9.44
N VAL A 139 -17.54 6.35 -8.85
CA VAL A 139 -16.16 6.86 -8.93
C VAL A 139 -15.51 6.33 -10.21
N PRO A 140 -14.87 7.18 -11.04
CA PRO A 140 -14.15 6.73 -12.23
C PRO A 140 -12.94 5.85 -11.87
N VAL A 141 -12.69 4.86 -12.72
CA VAL A 141 -11.56 3.93 -12.61
C VAL A 141 -10.71 4.03 -13.87
N ILE A 142 -9.43 4.31 -13.71
CA ILE A 142 -8.42 4.27 -14.76
C ILE A 142 -7.61 2.99 -14.59
N SER A 143 -7.88 2.00 -15.44
CA SER A 143 -7.18 0.72 -15.40
C SER A 143 -5.93 0.75 -16.27
N TYR A 144 -4.76 0.70 -15.63
CA TYR A 144 -3.48 0.53 -16.30
C TYR A 144 -3.47 -0.80 -17.07
N ALA A 145 -4.04 -1.85 -16.48
CA ALA A 145 -4.14 -3.15 -17.15
C ALA A 145 -4.96 -3.05 -18.45
N GLU A 146 -6.19 -2.55 -18.40
CA GLU A 146 -7.05 -2.54 -19.59
C GLU A 146 -6.51 -1.64 -20.70
N THR A 147 -5.86 -0.53 -20.34
CA THR A 147 -5.39 0.45 -21.34
C THR A 147 -4.10 0.03 -22.04
N PHE A 148 -3.20 -0.69 -21.35
CA PHE A 148 -1.96 -1.18 -21.96
C PHE A 148 -2.10 -2.56 -22.61
N PHE A 149 -3.21 -3.26 -22.34
CA PHE A 149 -3.43 -4.64 -22.80
C PHE A 149 -4.66 -4.88 -23.72
N PRO A 150 -5.18 -3.93 -24.51
CA PRO A 150 -6.38 -4.18 -25.33
C PRO A 150 -6.17 -5.25 -26.40
N ASP A 151 -4.92 -5.46 -26.82
CA ASP A 151 -4.48 -6.47 -27.81
C ASP A 151 -3.56 -7.53 -27.17
N PHE A 152 -3.57 -7.65 -25.85
CA PHE A 152 -2.61 -8.47 -25.13
C PHE A 152 -2.66 -9.95 -25.53
N TYR A 153 -3.85 -10.48 -25.81
CA TYR A 153 -3.98 -11.84 -26.35
C TYR A 153 -3.23 -12.00 -27.68
N ARG A 154 -3.26 -10.98 -28.55
CA ARG A 154 -2.54 -10.96 -29.83
C ARG A 154 -1.03 -10.79 -29.63
N LEU A 155 -0.61 -9.98 -28.67
CA LEU A 155 0.80 -9.81 -28.28
C LEU A 155 1.36 -11.11 -27.68
N MET A 156 0.61 -11.74 -26.77
CA MET A 156 0.93 -13.03 -26.16
C MET A 156 0.98 -14.15 -27.20
N ASP A 157 0.06 -14.21 -28.16
CA ASP A 157 0.11 -15.20 -29.23
C ASP A 157 1.33 -15.00 -30.13
N LYS A 158 1.70 -13.74 -30.43
CA LYS A 158 2.96 -13.45 -31.14
C LYS A 158 4.19 -13.84 -30.32
N LEU A 159 4.17 -13.64 -29.00
CA LEU A 159 5.31 -13.93 -28.13
C LEU A 159 5.43 -15.41 -27.77
N LYS A 160 4.32 -16.16 -27.70
CA LYS A 160 4.30 -17.63 -27.64
C LYS A 160 4.92 -18.26 -28.89
N GLN A 161 4.80 -17.61 -30.05
CA GLN A 161 5.49 -18.02 -31.28
C GLN A 161 7.01 -17.72 -31.24
N HIS A 162 7.46 -16.91 -30.27
CA HIS A 162 8.85 -16.56 -30.02
C HIS A 162 9.26 -17.03 -28.62
N ASP A 163 9.50 -18.33 -28.49
CA ASP A 163 9.82 -19.15 -27.28
C ASP A 163 10.93 -18.63 -26.34
N GLN A 164 11.49 -17.44 -26.59
CA GLN A 164 12.71 -16.89 -25.98
C GLN A 164 12.45 -15.73 -25.00
N TYR A 165 11.20 -15.30 -24.78
CA TYR A 165 10.89 -14.01 -24.13
C TYR A 165 9.91 -14.05 -22.94
N SER A 166 9.50 -15.21 -22.43
CA SER A 166 8.31 -15.29 -21.56
C SER A 166 8.48 -15.90 -20.17
N THR A 167 9.69 -16.13 -19.66
CA THR A 167 9.84 -16.73 -18.32
C THR A 167 10.85 -15.96 -17.48
N ALA A 168 10.38 -15.34 -16.40
CA ALA A 168 11.26 -14.98 -15.31
C ALA A 168 10.93 -15.87 -14.12
N THR A 169 12.00 -16.40 -13.53
CA THR A 169 12.04 -17.17 -12.29
C THR A 169 11.56 -18.62 -12.37
N THR A 170 12.55 -19.49 -12.24
CA THR A 170 12.48 -20.89 -11.82
C THR A 170 12.19 -20.91 -10.30
N ILE A 171 10.95 -21.14 -9.87
CA ILE A 171 10.69 -21.46 -8.45
C ILE A 171 10.88 -22.96 -8.28
N HIS A 172 11.79 -23.37 -7.39
CA HIS A 172 11.96 -24.77 -7.02
C HIS A 172 10.83 -25.17 -6.07
N ASN A 173 10.02 -26.14 -6.49
CA ASN A 173 9.05 -26.81 -5.63
C ASN A 173 9.82 -27.72 -4.65
N ASP A 174 9.21 -28.12 -3.54
CA ASP A 174 9.75 -29.14 -2.59
C ASP A 174 10.10 -30.49 -3.25
N ASN A 175 9.66 -30.71 -4.51
CA ASN A 175 9.93 -31.88 -5.32
C ASN A 175 10.99 -31.66 -6.44
N GLY A 176 11.73 -30.56 -6.42
CA GLY A 176 12.81 -30.27 -7.38
C GLY A 176 12.34 -29.99 -8.83
N LYS A 177 11.03 -29.97 -9.10
CA LYS A 177 10.50 -29.44 -10.36
C LYS A 177 10.51 -27.93 -10.31
N SER A 178 10.82 -27.33 -11.45
CA SER A 178 10.80 -25.88 -11.65
C SER A 178 9.49 -25.49 -12.33
N VAL A 179 8.72 -24.61 -11.70
CA VAL A 179 7.58 -23.95 -12.36
C VAL A 179 8.02 -22.53 -12.71
N ALA A 180 7.91 -22.17 -13.98
CA ALA A 180 8.22 -20.84 -14.48
C ALA A 180 6.94 -19.99 -14.46
N ASP A 181 7.01 -18.81 -13.84
CA ASP A 181 5.91 -17.85 -13.90
C ASP A 181 6.01 -16.99 -15.17
N PRO A 182 4.90 -16.80 -15.91
CA PRO A 182 4.88 -15.88 -17.03
C PRO A 182 4.98 -14.44 -16.50
N VAL A 183 6.17 -13.85 -16.61
CA VAL A 183 6.31 -12.40 -16.55
C VAL A 183 5.76 -11.84 -17.85
N LEU A 184 4.98 -10.76 -17.77
CA LEU A 184 4.49 -10.09 -18.97
C LEU A 184 5.68 -9.84 -19.91
N PRO A 185 5.61 -10.22 -21.20
CA PRO A 185 6.73 -10.08 -22.08
C PRO A 185 6.90 -8.59 -22.45
N TYR A 186 7.66 -7.89 -21.61
CA TYR A 186 8.13 -6.52 -21.82
C TYR A 186 9.62 -6.49 -21.59
N PRO A 187 10.39 -6.07 -22.59
CA PRO A 187 11.61 -6.76 -23.02
C PRO A 187 12.37 -7.40 -21.85
N HIS A 188 11.89 -8.57 -21.41
CA HIS A 188 12.58 -9.42 -20.47
C HIS A 188 13.19 -10.50 -21.34
N GLY A 189 14.35 -10.17 -21.90
CA GLY A 189 15.23 -11.14 -22.52
C GLY A 189 16.47 -11.25 -21.66
N CYS A 190 16.47 -12.17 -20.69
CA CYS A 190 17.73 -12.84 -20.42
C CYS A 190 17.90 -13.80 -21.60
N ILE A 191 18.89 -13.53 -22.43
CA ILE A 191 19.21 -14.45 -23.52
C ILE A 191 19.55 -15.81 -22.87
N PRO A 192 19.16 -16.97 -23.42
CA PRO A 192 19.29 -18.28 -22.78
C PRO A 192 20.68 -18.66 -22.26
N SER A 193 21.72 -17.95 -22.68
CA SER A 193 23.10 -18.11 -22.23
C SER A 193 23.40 -17.45 -20.86
N CYS A 194 22.45 -16.69 -20.30
CA CYS A 194 22.66 -15.98 -19.05
C CYS A 194 22.56 -16.94 -17.86
N LEU A 195 23.71 -17.38 -17.34
CA LEU A 195 23.76 -18.30 -16.20
C LEU A 195 23.49 -17.54 -14.89
N ASP A 196 22.58 -18.06 -14.05
CA ASP A 196 22.08 -17.44 -12.80
C ASP A 196 23.17 -16.92 -11.85
N GLN A 197 24.30 -17.63 -11.79
CA GLN A 197 25.47 -17.29 -10.98
C GLN A 197 26.21 -16.02 -11.42
N PHE A 198 25.87 -15.46 -12.59
CA PHE A 198 26.52 -14.27 -13.17
C PHE A 198 25.64 -13.02 -13.18
N ILE A 199 24.47 -13.10 -12.55
CA ILE A 199 23.65 -11.94 -12.17
C ILE A 199 24.13 -11.46 -10.79
N ASP A 200 24.36 -10.15 -10.61
CA ASP A 200 24.73 -9.54 -9.32
C ASP A 200 23.67 -9.88 -8.25
N PRO A 201 24.00 -10.26 -6.99
CA PRO A 201 22.99 -10.65 -6.00
C PRO A 201 21.83 -9.67 -5.77
N PRO A 202 22.03 -8.33 -5.83
CA PRO A 202 20.92 -7.36 -5.80
C PRO A 202 20.02 -7.46 -7.03
N PHE A 203 20.53 -7.86 -8.20
CA PHE A 203 19.76 -8.03 -9.45
C PHE A 203 19.16 -9.43 -9.62
N ARG A 204 19.64 -10.43 -8.87
CA ARG A 204 18.90 -11.69 -8.61
C ARG A 204 17.60 -11.46 -7.83
N SER A 205 17.51 -10.31 -7.15
CA SER A 205 16.36 -9.87 -6.36
C SER A 205 15.71 -8.54 -6.84
N LYS A 206 16.35 -7.78 -7.77
CA LYS A 206 15.90 -6.45 -8.24
C LYS A 206 16.26 -6.04 -9.71
N GLY A 207 16.52 -6.95 -10.66
CA GLY A 207 16.46 -6.70 -12.13
C GLY A 207 17.47 -5.70 -12.80
N CYS A 208 18.22 -6.19 -13.79
CA CYS A 208 19.45 -5.71 -14.47
C CYS A 208 19.66 -4.21 -14.86
N LYS A 209 20.68 -3.88 -15.67
CA LYS A 209 21.15 -2.49 -15.96
C LYS A 209 20.81 -2.13 -17.42
N SER A 210 19.82 -1.25 -17.68
CA SER A 210 19.18 -1.12 -19.02
C SER A 210 19.32 0.22 -19.77
N LEU A 211 19.74 1.32 -19.14
CA LEU A 211 19.62 2.66 -19.76
C LEU A 211 20.68 2.97 -20.84
N CYS A 212 21.91 2.48 -20.71
CA CYS A 212 23.00 2.76 -21.66
C CYS A 212 22.75 2.18 -23.06
N VAL A 213 22.17 0.98 -23.15
CA VAL A 213 21.96 0.28 -24.44
C VAL A 213 20.81 0.89 -25.22
N PHE A 214 19.77 1.38 -24.54
CA PHE A 214 18.66 2.04 -25.19
C PHE A 214 19.09 3.38 -25.78
N ALA A 215 19.79 4.23 -25.02
CA ALA A 215 20.29 5.53 -25.48
C ALA A 215 21.16 5.42 -26.73
N PHE A 216 22.05 4.41 -26.78
CA PHE A 216 22.87 4.11 -27.95
C PHE A 216 22.03 3.70 -29.17
N ARG A 217 20.99 2.87 -29.00
CA ARG A 217 20.11 2.40 -30.08
C ARG A 217 19.11 3.45 -30.55
N SER A 218 18.70 4.38 -29.69
CA SER A 218 17.81 5.50 -30.02
C SER A 218 18.54 6.75 -30.54
N GLY A 219 19.85 6.65 -30.80
CA GLY A 219 20.63 7.69 -31.49
C GLY A 219 21.26 8.76 -30.59
N GLN A 220 21.16 8.64 -29.26
CA GLN A 220 21.87 9.52 -28.32
C GLN A 220 23.27 8.97 -28.05
N ARG A 221 24.25 9.47 -28.82
CA ARG A 221 25.64 8.97 -28.82
C ARG A 221 26.53 9.54 -27.72
N ASP A 222 26.05 10.53 -26.96
CA ASP A 222 26.89 11.32 -26.02
C ASP A 222 26.94 10.75 -24.59
N LEU A 223 26.20 9.67 -24.32
CA LEU A 223 26.26 8.94 -23.05
C LEU A 223 27.49 8.01 -23.04
N LYS A 224 28.56 8.43 -22.35
CA LYS A 224 29.74 7.59 -22.10
C LYS A 224 29.42 6.48 -21.10
N CYS A 225 29.38 5.25 -21.59
CA CYS A 225 29.23 4.03 -20.81
C CYS A 225 30.47 3.16 -21.07
N ASP A 226 31.62 3.58 -20.54
CA ASP A 226 32.96 3.15 -20.98
C ASP A 226 33.46 1.83 -20.33
N ASP A 227 32.63 1.09 -19.60
CA ASP A 227 33.02 -0.23 -19.07
C ASP A 227 32.68 -1.34 -20.07
N PRO A 228 33.67 -2.03 -20.66
CA PRO A 228 33.41 -3.18 -21.53
C PRO A 228 32.78 -4.32 -20.74
N LEU A 229 31.70 -4.89 -21.28
CA LEU A 229 31.11 -6.12 -20.73
C LEU A 229 32.18 -7.23 -20.72
N PRO A 230 32.39 -7.93 -19.60
CA PRO A 230 33.30 -9.06 -19.55
C PRO A 230 32.98 -10.10 -20.61
N ALA A 231 34.02 -10.70 -21.21
CA ALA A 231 33.87 -11.71 -22.26
C ALA A 231 32.94 -12.86 -21.81
N GLY A 232 32.00 -13.25 -22.68
CA GLY A 232 31.01 -14.29 -22.41
C GLY A 232 29.72 -13.83 -21.70
N ARG A 233 29.47 -12.53 -21.61
CA ARG A 233 28.23 -11.96 -21.03
C ARG A 233 27.31 -11.38 -22.10
N GLU A 234 26.01 -11.66 -21.99
CA GLU A 234 24.95 -11.04 -22.78
C GLU A 234 24.15 -10.01 -21.95
N PRO A 235 23.67 -8.90 -22.55
CA PRO A 235 22.96 -7.85 -21.84
C PRO A 235 21.58 -8.34 -21.38
N CYS A 236 21.28 -8.15 -20.09
CA CYS A 236 19.95 -8.37 -19.53
C CYS A 236 19.18 -7.04 -19.44
N TYR A 237 17.94 -7.04 -19.90
CA TYR A 237 17.11 -5.84 -20.00
C TYR A 237 16.15 -5.73 -18.80
N VAL A 238 16.04 -4.53 -18.23
CA VAL A 238 14.97 -4.15 -17.28
C VAL A 238 13.71 -3.87 -18.07
N SER A 239 12.54 -4.16 -17.51
CA SER A 239 11.28 -3.74 -18.12
C SER A 239 11.30 -2.23 -18.37
N PHE A 240 10.93 -1.84 -19.60
CA PHE A 240 10.84 -0.44 -19.99
C PHE A 240 9.83 0.32 -19.12
N LEU A 241 8.83 -0.39 -18.58
CA LEU A 241 7.68 0.17 -17.86
C LEU A 241 7.81 0.06 -16.34
N ALA A 242 8.59 -0.89 -15.83
CA ALA A 242 8.79 -1.14 -14.40
C ALA A 242 10.25 -1.48 -14.12
N HIS A 243 10.83 -0.97 -13.03
CA HIS A 243 12.22 -1.27 -12.68
C HIS A 243 12.36 -2.49 -11.77
N ASP A 244 11.28 -2.92 -11.12
CA ASP A 244 11.14 -4.22 -10.49
C ASP A 244 9.72 -4.79 -10.75
N ALA A 245 9.34 -5.87 -10.06
CA ALA A 245 8.04 -6.53 -10.27
C ALA A 245 6.83 -5.64 -9.96
N VAL A 246 7.01 -4.54 -9.23
CA VAL A 246 5.93 -3.74 -8.64
C VAL A 246 6.04 -2.28 -9.07
N HIS A 247 7.23 -1.71 -9.04
CA HIS A 247 7.44 -0.27 -9.13
C HIS A 247 7.69 0.19 -10.56
N LEU A 248 6.95 1.23 -10.97
CA LEU A 248 7.04 1.85 -12.28
C LEU A 248 8.44 2.41 -12.57
N SER A 249 8.85 2.34 -13.84
CA SER A 249 10.03 3.04 -14.35
C SER A 249 9.69 4.53 -14.58
N ALA A 250 10.66 5.31 -15.05
CA ALA A 250 10.41 6.69 -15.48
C ALA A 250 9.37 6.80 -16.61
N VAL A 251 9.28 5.79 -17.47
CA VAL A 251 8.30 5.68 -18.57
C VAL A 251 6.95 5.24 -18.02
N GLY A 252 6.92 4.21 -17.16
CA GLY A 252 5.68 3.79 -16.51
C GLY A 252 5.01 4.93 -15.74
N HIS A 253 5.81 5.77 -15.07
CA HIS A 253 5.31 7.00 -14.44
C HIS A 253 4.80 8.05 -15.43
N GLN A 254 5.40 8.19 -16.62
CA GLN A 254 4.86 9.08 -17.66
C GLN A 254 3.52 8.56 -18.16
N MET A 255 3.44 7.26 -18.44
CA MET A 255 2.23 6.60 -18.92
C MET A 255 1.07 6.70 -17.92
N ALA A 256 1.32 6.46 -16.63
CA ALA A 256 0.32 6.66 -15.59
C ALA A 256 -0.18 8.11 -15.55
N ALA A 257 0.70 9.09 -15.74
CA ALA A 257 0.30 10.50 -15.83
C ALA A 257 -0.52 10.79 -17.10
N ASP A 258 -0.12 10.23 -18.25
CA ASP A 258 -0.82 10.41 -19.53
C ASP A 258 -2.24 9.83 -19.50
N LEU A 259 -2.43 8.69 -18.83
CA LEU A 259 -3.77 8.10 -18.65
C LEU A 259 -4.70 8.99 -17.83
N ILE A 260 -4.19 9.57 -16.74
CA ILE A 260 -4.97 10.51 -15.91
C ILE A 260 -5.26 11.78 -16.73
N ALA A 261 -4.26 12.31 -17.42
CA ALA A 261 -4.39 13.48 -18.28
C ALA A 261 -5.45 13.28 -19.38
N GLU A 262 -5.44 12.14 -20.06
CA GLU A 262 -6.43 11.79 -21.09
C GLU A 262 -7.83 11.66 -20.51
N ALA A 263 -7.99 11.01 -19.35
CA ALA A 263 -9.28 10.89 -18.68
C ALA A 263 -9.87 12.26 -18.32
N VAL A 264 -9.04 13.16 -17.77
CA VAL A 264 -9.46 14.53 -17.45
C VAL A 264 -9.79 15.33 -18.70
N ALA A 265 -8.92 15.31 -19.71
CA ALA A 265 -9.10 16.07 -20.94
C ALA A 265 -10.30 15.60 -21.78
N SER A 266 -10.52 14.28 -21.86
CA SER A 266 -11.69 13.70 -22.55
C SER A 266 -12.98 14.08 -21.84
N THR A 267 -13.02 14.01 -20.50
CA THR A 267 -14.19 14.45 -19.72
C THR A 267 -14.49 15.93 -19.96
N ALA A 268 -13.47 16.80 -19.93
CA ALA A 268 -13.63 18.22 -20.19
C ALA A 268 -14.16 18.51 -21.61
N ARG A 269 -13.62 17.81 -22.62
CA ARG A 269 -14.09 17.89 -24.01
C ARG A 269 -15.55 17.49 -24.11
N ASP A 270 -15.94 16.38 -23.49
CA ASP A 270 -17.28 15.84 -23.58
C ASP A 270 -18.30 16.79 -22.91
N ILE A 271 -17.98 17.35 -21.73
CA ILE A 271 -18.80 18.39 -21.10
C ILE A 271 -18.96 19.60 -22.02
N CYS A 272 -17.87 20.10 -22.62
CA CYS A 272 -17.92 21.25 -23.52
C CYS A 272 -18.73 20.97 -24.80
N GLN A 273 -18.61 19.76 -25.35
CA GLN A 273 -19.26 19.37 -26.60
C GLN A 273 -20.76 19.12 -26.42
N PHE A 274 -21.14 18.46 -25.32
CA PHE A 274 -22.52 18.05 -25.09
C PHE A 274 -23.32 19.04 -24.25
N GLY A 275 -22.67 20.03 -23.63
CA GLY A 275 -23.34 21.14 -22.93
C GLY A 275 -24.25 20.72 -21.78
N GLN A 276 -24.06 19.49 -21.29
CA GLN A 276 -24.77 18.92 -20.15
C GLN A 276 -23.77 18.71 -19.03
N ASP A 277 -24.13 19.18 -17.83
CA ASP A 277 -23.53 18.65 -16.61
C ASP A 277 -23.89 17.17 -16.58
N LEU A 278 -22.93 16.30 -16.90
CA LEU A 278 -23.17 14.87 -17.02
C LEU A 278 -23.67 14.26 -15.70
N TYR A 279 -23.34 14.90 -14.57
CA TYR A 279 -23.81 14.55 -13.22
C TYR A 279 -23.87 15.83 -12.36
N PRO A 280 -25.03 16.51 -12.24
CA PRO A 280 -25.12 17.80 -11.57
C PRO A 280 -24.94 17.72 -10.04
N GLU A 281 -25.14 16.54 -9.44
CA GLU A 281 -24.95 16.30 -8.01
C GLU A 281 -24.30 14.94 -7.79
N GLN A 282 -23.24 14.91 -6.99
CA GLN A 282 -22.70 13.66 -6.48
C GLN A 282 -23.63 13.12 -5.40
N ILE A 283 -24.41 12.10 -5.76
CA ILE A 283 -25.35 11.47 -4.83
C ILE A 283 -24.60 10.38 -4.07
N LEU A 284 -24.30 10.63 -2.79
CA LEU A 284 -23.86 9.59 -1.88
C LEU A 284 -24.95 8.50 -1.79
N PRO A 285 -24.59 7.21 -1.96
CA PRO A 285 -25.54 6.12 -1.80
C PRO A 285 -26.24 6.15 -0.43
N THR A 286 -27.54 5.86 -0.41
CA THR A 286 -28.32 5.78 0.85
C THR A 286 -28.06 4.52 1.65
N VAL A 287 -27.38 3.54 1.06
CA VAL A 287 -26.95 2.28 1.67
C VAL A 287 -25.48 2.08 1.37
N GLY A 288 -24.73 1.52 2.32
CA GLY A 288 -23.37 1.08 2.04
C GLY A 288 -23.38 -0.16 1.14
N LEU A 289 -22.26 -0.40 0.47
CA LEU A 289 -21.99 -1.62 -0.28
C LEU A 289 -21.79 -2.80 0.68
N MET A 290 -20.97 -2.62 1.72
CA MET A 290 -20.63 -3.64 2.71
C MET A 290 -21.42 -3.48 4.01
N VAL A 291 -22.08 -2.35 4.20
CA VAL A 291 -22.87 -2.04 5.41
C VAL A 291 -24.26 -1.57 5.04
N GLY A 292 -25.26 -1.89 5.86
CA GLY A 292 -26.63 -1.39 5.61
C GLY A 292 -26.74 0.13 5.74
N ASP A 293 -26.25 0.69 6.84
CA ASP A 293 -26.27 2.14 7.13
C ASP A 293 -24.88 2.77 6.89
N PRO A 294 -24.73 3.75 5.97
CA PRO A 294 -23.47 4.45 5.73
C PRO A 294 -22.87 5.15 6.95
N LYS A 295 -23.66 5.48 7.98
CA LYS A 295 -23.13 6.06 9.24
C LYS A 295 -22.13 5.13 9.92
N VAL A 296 -22.31 3.81 9.77
CA VAL A 296 -21.39 2.80 10.29
C VAL A 296 -20.00 2.96 9.67
N LEU A 297 -19.89 3.41 8.41
CA LEU A 297 -18.59 3.67 7.77
C LEU A 297 -17.85 4.81 8.48
N ALA A 298 -18.56 5.87 8.84
CA ALA A 298 -18.00 7.00 9.58
C ALA A 298 -17.57 6.61 11.00
N GLU A 299 -18.36 5.80 11.69
CA GLU A 299 -18.02 5.30 13.03
C GLU A 299 -16.79 4.38 12.99
N LYS A 300 -16.70 3.50 11.99
CA LYS A 300 -15.55 2.60 11.79
C LYS A 300 -14.27 3.32 11.39
N SER A 301 -14.36 4.50 10.78
CA SER A 301 -13.21 5.32 10.39
C SER A 301 -12.85 6.40 11.40
N ASN A 302 -13.61 6.53 12.51
CA ASN A 302 -13.46 7.60 13.49
C ASN A 302 -12.25 7.41 14.43
N PHE A 303 -11.08 7.18 13.84
CA PHE A 303 -9.81 7.18 14.53
C PHE A 303 -9.45 8.62 14.89
N VAL A 304 -9.49 8.92 16.18
CA VAL A 304 -9.16 10.24 16.73
C VAL A 304 -7.68 10.35 17.07
N LEU A 305 -6.97 9.22 17.13
CA LEU A 305 -5.54 9.13 17.38
C LEU A 305 -4.92 8.08 16.47
N VAL A 306 -3.86 8.45 15.74
CA VAL A 306 -3.00 7.51 15.02
C VAL A 306 -1.56 7.96 15.20
N LYS A 307 -0.77 7.16 15.90
CA LYS A 307 0.66 7.38 16.14
C LYS A 307 1.47 6.32 15.45
N ASP A 308 2.30 6.74 14.51
CA ASP A 308 3.09 5.84 13.68
C ASP A 308 4.58 5.97 13.97
N CYS A 309 5.32 4.87 13.88
CA CYS A 309 6.77 4.92 13.86
C CYS A 309 7.29 5.54 12.53
N MET A 310 6.52 5.42 11.45
CA MET A 310 6.89 5.88 10.09
C MET A 310 5.85 6.86 9.53
N GLU A 311 6.24 7.73 8.59
CA GLU A 311 5.27 8.62 7.93
C GLU A 311 4.36 7.82 6.99
N ILE A 312 3.07 7.72 7.36
CA ILE A 312 2.04 7.08 6.55
C ILE A 312 0.93 8.11 6.32
N PHE A 313 0.81 8.63 5.10
CA PHE A 313 -0.29 9.48 4.62
C PHE A 313 -0.47 10.86 5.32
N ALA A 314 0.03 11.03 6.54
CA ALA A 314 -0.09 12.23 7.36
C ALA A 314 1.29 12.64 7.94
N LYS A 315 1.42 13.90 8.36
CA LYS A 315 2.60 14.45 9.03
C LYS A 315 2.80 13.76 10.38
N LYS A 316 4.05 13.72 10.83
CA LYS A 316 4.52 12.99 12.02
C LYS A 316 3.77 13.38 13.30
N ASP A 317 2.90 12.49 13.79
CA ASP A 317 2.73 12.23 15.23
C ASP A 317 3.44 10.91 15.56
N PRO A 318 4.73 10.95 15.92
CA PRO A 318 5.53 9.75 16.04
C PRO A 318 5.09 8.92 17.25
N LEU A 319 5.06 7.59 17.07
CA LEU A 319 4.85 6.66 18.17
C LEU A 319 6.08 6.67 19.11
N MET A 320 5.95 7.41 20.21
CA MET A 320 6.98 7.54 21.24
C MET A 320 6.57 6.86 22.53
N ALA A 321 7.43 5.97 23.03
CA ALA A 321 7.25 5.34 24.33
C ALA A 321 7.47 6.36 25.46
N LYS A 322 6.65 6.26 26.52
CA LYS A 322 6.85 7.00 27.77
C LYS A 322 7.94 6.34 28.61
N THR A 323 7.94 5.02 28.66
CA THR A 323 8.87 4.18 29.41
C THR A 323 9.10 2.89 28.63
N HIS A 324 10.31 2.34 28.71
CA HIS A 324 10.64 1.04 28.14
C HIS A 324 11.83 0.43 28.87
N SER A 325 11.96 -0.89 28.81
CA SER A 325 13.15 -1.62 29.26
C SER A 325 14.32 -1.42 28.28
N GLU A 326 15.54 -1.82 28.69
CA GLU A 326 16.73 -1.69 27.85
C GLU A 326 16.67 -2.53 26.57
N GLY A 327 15.94 -3.67 26.57
CA GLY A 327 15.79 -4.54 25.42
C GLY A 327 14.77 -4.06 24.39
N PHE A 328 13.92 -3.08 24.72
CA PHE A 328 13.06 -2.39 23.76
C PHE A 328 13.73 -1.14 23.22
N LYS A 329 13.85 -1.03 21.89
CA LYS A 329 14.44 0.15 21.23
C LYS A 329 13.74 0.49 19.93
N LEU A 330 13.79 1.75 19.53
CA LEU A 330 13.35 2.15 18.20
C LEU A 330 14.37 1.69 17.15
N TYR A 331 13.94 0.92 16.15
CA TYR A 331 14.82 0.32 15.14
C TYR A 331 14.16 0.27 13.75
N GLY A 332 14.91 0.68 12.72
CA GLY A 332 14.51 0.57 11.31
C GLY A 332 15.26 -0.54 10.59
N ASP A 333 14.51 -1.43 9.91
CA ASP A 333 15.11 -2.40 8.98
C ASP A 333 15.65 -1.69 7.71
N SER A 334 15.10 -0.50 7.43
CA SER A 334 15.59 0.52 6.48
C SER A 334 15.25 1.91 7.05
N VAL A 335 15.74 2.97 6.41
CA VAL A 335 15.46 4.37 6.80
C VAL A 335 13.96 4.65 6.92
N ASP A 336 13.14 3.98 6.10
CA ASP A 336 11.70 4.26 5.96
C ASP A 336 10.80 3.29 6.76
N ARG A 337 11.36 2.30 7.48
CA ARG A 337 10.56 1.28 8.21
C ARG A 337 10.94 1.12 9.69
N PRO A 338 10.96 2.21 10.48
CA PRO A 338 11.17 2.14 11.94
C PRO A 338 10.04 1.42 12.68
N GLY A 339 10.36 0.88 13.85
CA GLY A 339 9.40 0.35 14.82
C GLY A 339 10.07 0.06 16.16
N TRP A 340 9.30 0.03 17.25
CA TRP A 340 9.80 -0.35 18.57
C TRP A 340 9.99 -1.86 18.61
N ILE A 341 11.22 -2.32 18.74
CA ILE A 341 11.61 -3.72 18.65
C ILE A 341 12.18 -4.24 19.97
N ALA A 342 11.83 -5.47 20.32
CA ALA A 342 12.52 -6.29 21.30
C ALA A 342 12.82 -7.67 20.69
N THR A 343 13.95 -8.28 21.07
CA THR A 343 14.40 -9.58 20.53
C THR A 343 14.94 -10.53 21.60
N ASN A 344 14.82 -10.19 22.89
CA ASN A 344 15.39 -10.97 23.98
C ASN A 344 14.69 -12.34 24.10
N PRO A 345 15.40 -13.48 23.96
CA PRO A 345 14.81 -14.81 24.09
C PRO A 345 14.13 -15.10 25.42
N SER A 346 14.59 -14.48 26.51
CA SER A 346 14.02 -14.70 27.85
C SER A 346 12.65 -14.03 28.04
N GLY A 347 12.26 -13.13 27.14
CA GLY A 347 11.05 -12.30 27.32
C GLY A 347 11.21 -11.28 28.45
N GLY A 348 10.08 -10.71 28.88
CA GLY A 348 10.01 -9.76 29.99
C GLY A 348 10.39 -8.32 29.66
N GLU A 349 10.70 -8.02 28.39
CA GLU A 349 10.95 -6.65 27.94
C GLU A 349 9.62 -5.90 27.86
N THR A 350 9.60 -4.65 28.32
CA THR A 350 8.38 -3.83 28.38
C THR A 350 8.53 -2.52 27.61
N VAL A 351 7.43 -2.07 27.01
CA VAL A 351 7.31 -0.72 26.43
C VAL A 351 5.90 -0.18 26.70
N THR A 352 5.83 1.07 27.14
CA THR A 352 4.56 1.71 27.53
C THR A 352 4.31 2.96 26.71
N PHE A 353 3.13 3.06 26.12
CA PHE A 353 2.68 4.21 25.33
C PHE A 353 1.51 4.93 26.03
N PRO A 354 1.57 6.27 26.17
CA PRO A 354 0.48 7.04 26.74
C PRO A 354 -0.56 7.41 25.66
N ILE A 355 -1.83 7.32 26.03
CA ILE A 355 -2.96 7.88 25.29
C ILE A 355 -3.54 9.02 26.12
N ASP A 356 -3.63 10.19 25.51
CA ASP A 356 -4.20 11.39 26.12
C ASP A 356 -5.22 11.99 25.15
N LEU A 357 -6.48 11.64 25.36
CA LEU A 357 -7.62 12.06 24.56
C LEU A 357 -8.67 12.73 25.45
N PRO A 358 -9.54 13.59 24.87
CA PRO A 358 -10.67 14.14 25.58
C PRO A 358 -11.53 13.05 26.21
N GLU A 359 -12.09 13.32 27.39
CA GLU A 359 -12.93 12.34 28.06
C GLU A 359 -14.18 12.01 27.23
N LYS A 360 -14.37 10.73 26.96
CA LYS A 360 -15.52 10.18 26.23
C LYS A 360 -15.97 8.88 26.88
N ARG A 361 -17.10 8.35 26.41
CA ARG A 361 -17.65 7.09 26.89
C ARG A 361 -16.69 5.91 26.63
N CYS A 362 -16.07 5.86 25.45
CA CYS A 362 -15.31 4.70 25.01
C CYS A 362 -14.37 5.04 23.85
N TYR A 363 -13.12 4.60 23.95
CA TYR A 363 -12.20 4.48 22.83
C TYR A 363 -11.73 3.03 22.69
N ALA A 364 -11.84 2.50 21.47
CA ALA A 364 -11.27 1.22 21.07
C ALA A 364 -9.80 1.41 20.70
N ILE A 365 -8.91 0.67 21.37
CA ILE A 365 -7.46 0.73 21.16
C ILE A 365 -7.03 -0.32 20.15
N HIS A 366 -6.22 0.11 19.19
CA HIS A 366 -5.68 -0.70 18.11
C HIS A 366 -4.15 -0.61 18.10
N LEU A 367 -3.51 -1.75 17.85
CA LEU A 367 -2.06 -1.88 17.78
C LEU A 367 -1.69 -2.54 16.45
N ALA A 368 -0.83 -1.90 15.67
CA ALA A 368 -0.22 -2.54 14.52
C ALA A 368 1.16 -3.08 14.88
N ILE A 369 1.39 -4.35 14.54
CA ILE A 369 2.67 -5.03 14.72
C ILE A 369 3.22 -5.52 13.39
N LEU A 370 4.53 -5.71 13.30
CA LEU A 370 5.08 -6.51 12.21
C LEU A 370 4.71 -7.97 12.44
N LYS A 371 4.00 -8.59 11.49
CA LYS A 371 3.93 -10.05 11.37
C LYS A 371 4.98 -10.53 10.37
N SER A 372 5.67 -11.63 10.68
CA SER A 372 6.70 -12.22 9.82
C SER A 372 6.74 -13.74 9.95
N TYR A 373 7.27 -14.44 8.95
CA TYR A 373 7.35 -15.91 8.89
C TYR A 373 8.54 -16.50 9.64
N GLU A 374 9.47 -15.67 10.09
CA GLU A 374 10.65 -16.11 10.83
C GLU A 374 10.98 -15.16 11.97
N LYS A 375 11.60 -15.73 13.02
CA LYS A 375 12.17 -15.01 14.15
C LYS A 375 11.22 -14.20 15.01
N MET A 376 9.91 -14.43 14.89
CA MET A 376 8.89 -13.68 15.63
C MET A 376 8.57 -14.31 16.98
N GLY A 377 8.40 -13.45 17.99
CA GLY A 377 7.98 -13.79 19.34
C GLY A 377 6.49 -13.58 19.58
N THR A 378 6.05 -13.91 20.79
CA THR A 378 4.73 -13.56 21.32
C THR A 378 4.85 -12.49 22.39
N PHE A 379 3.75 -11.81 22.66
CA PHE A 379 3.70 -10.78 23.69
C PHE A 379 2.28 -10.62 24.25
N THR A 380 2.22 -9.94 25.38
CA THR A 380 0.99 -9.53 26.05
C THR A 380 0.82 -8.02 25.92
N VAL A 381 -0.41 -7.57 25.68
CA VAL A 381 -0.78 -6.15 25.66
C VAL A 381 -1.75 -5.87 26.80
N THR A 382 -1.46 -4.89 27.63
CA THR A 382 -2.35 -4.42 28.69
C THR A 382 -2.72 -2.97 28.44
N VAL A 383 -4.02 -2.70 28.36
CA VAL A 383 -4.58 -1.34 28.31
C VAL A 383 -5.16 -1.03 29.67
N LYS A 384 -4.65 0.04 30.29
CA LYS A 384 -5.10 0.51 31.60
C LYS A 384 -5.73 1.90 31.48
N ASP A 385 -6.99 2.01 31.87
CA ASP A 385 -7.66 3.29 32.02
C ASP A 385 -7.22 3.96 33.32
N LEU A 386 -6.67 5.17 33.24
CA LEU A 386 -6.10 5.85 34.41
C LEU A 386 -7.14 6.49 35.32
N LYS A 387 -8.38 6.63 34.87
CA LYS A 387 -9.49 7.22 35.63
C LYS A 387 -10.27 6.16 36.40
N THR A 388 -10.60 5.06 35.75
CA THR A 388 -11.37 3.95 36.33
C THR A 388 -10.49 2.88 36.94
N ASN A 389 -9.19 2.87 36.60
CA ASN A 389 -8.24 1.82 36.96
C ASN A 389 -8.65 0.43 36.41
N GLN A 390 -9.52 0.40 35.39
CA GLN A 390 -9.88 -0.80 34.67
C GLN A 390 -8.74 -1.22 33.74
N GLU A 391 -8.48 -2.52 33.68
CA GLU A 391 -7.44 -3.11 32.85
C GLU A 391 -8.06 -4.15 31.90
N THR A 392 -7.64 -4.09 30.65
CA THR A 392 -7.94 -5.10 29.63
C THR A 392 -6.64 -5.64 29.10
N THR A 393 -6.49 -6.96 29.18
CA THR A 393 -5.26 -7.65 28.77
C THR A 393 -5.55 -8.62 27.64
N LYS A 394 -4.74 -8.55 26.58
CA LYS A 394 -4.72 -9.49 25.47
C LYS A 394 -3.40 -10.24 25.49
N THR A 395 -3.44 -11.52 25.86
CA THR A 395 -2.26 -12.39 25.96
C THR A 395 -2.03 -13.18 24.68
N GLY A 396 -0.80 -13.70 24.51
CA GLY A 396 -0.47 -14.63 23.43
C GLY A 396 -0.59 -14.02 22.04
N VAL A 397 -0.36 -12.70 21.91
CA VAL A 397 -0.37 -12.04 20.61
C VAL A 397 0.85 -12.52 19.83
N ASP A 398 0.60 -13.20 18.71
CA ASP A 398 1.65 -13.84 17.93
C ASP A 398 2.10 -12.98 16.74
N GLY A 399 3.39 -12.64 16.72
CA GLY A 399 4.01 -12.01 15.56
C GLY A 399 4.34 -12.99 14.44
N LEU A 400 4.37 -14.30 14.73
CA LEU A 400 4.59 -15.32 13.71
C LEU A 400 3.33 -15.52 12.89
N TRP A 401 3.48 -15.59 11.57
CA TRP A 401 2.40 -15.95 10.66
C TRP A 401 2.89 -16.86 9.54
N LYS A 402 1.96 -17.58 8.92
CA LYS A 402 2.26 -18.57 7.87
C LYS A 402 2.80 -17.94 6.57
N PRO A 403 2.28 -16.79 6.08
CA PRO A 403 2.74 -16.23 4.81
C PRO A 403 4.21 -15.81 4.85
N GLN A 404 4.99 -16.17 3.81
CA GLN A 404 6.43 -15.86 3.70
C GLN A 404 6.70 -14.39 3.30
N ILE A 405 6.09 -13.46 4.03
CA ILE A 405 6.22 -12.02 3.88
C ILE A 405 6.30 -11.39 5.27
N SER A 406 6.78 -10.16 5.38
CA SER A 406 6.67 -9.36 6.61
C SER A 406 5.82 -8.13 6.36
N VAL A 407 4.69 -8.00 7.07
CA VAL A 407 3.77 -6.85 6.92
C VAL A 407 3.33 -6.29 8.27
N PRO A 408 3.04 -4.99 8.35
CA PRO A 408 2.22 -4.44 9.42
C PRO A 408 0.85 -5.11 9.47
N ASN A 409 0.43 -5.59 10.63
CA ASN A 409 -0.90 -6.15 10.87
C ASN A 409 -1.56 -5.40 12.02
N ASP A 410 -2.71 -4.79 11.74
CA ASP A 410 -3.49 -4.08 12.76
C ASP A 410 -4.42 -5.03 13.52
N MET A 411 -4.41 -4.90 14.85
CA MET A 411 -5.21 -5.69 15.75
C MET A 411 -5.95 -4.77 16.72
N GLN A 412 -7.25 -5.01 16.87
CA GLN A 412 -8.04 -4.44 17.95
C GLN A 412 -7.65 -5.11 19.27
N ILE A 413 -7.35 -4.30 20.29
CA ILE A 413 -6.92 -4.74 21.61
C ILE A 413 -8.10 -4.68 22.59
N THR A 414 -8.97 -3.68 22.45
CA THR A 414 -10.16 -3.50 23.29
C THR A 414 -11.40 -3.47 22.41
N GLU A 415 -12.48 -4.10 22.86
CA GLU A 415 -13.73 -4.19 22.09
C GLU A 415 -14.58 -2.90 22.23
N ASP A 416 -15.53 -2.72 21.30
CA ASP A 416 -16.46 -1.58 21.29
C ASP A 416 -17.44 -1.62 22.47
N ASP A 417 -17.81 -2.82 22.93
CA ASP A 417 -18.79 -3.06 23.99
C ASP A 417 -18.18 -3.09 25.41
N THR A 418 -16.87 -3.30 25.50
CA THR A 418 -16.10 -3.40 26.74
C THR A 418 -14.91 -2.42 26.74
N PRO A 419 -15.18 -1.10 26.84
CA PRO A 419 -14.15 -0.07 26.85
C PRO A 419 -13.09 -0.32 27.92
N ALA A 420 -11.82 -0.22 27.53
CA ALA A 420 -10.70 -0.12 28.46
C ALA A 420 -10.07 1.27 28.47
N CYS A 421 -10.69 2.24 27.78
CA CYS A 421 -10.15 3.59 27.68
C CYS A 421 -11.24 4.66 27.53
N THR A 422 -11.31 5.58 28.48
CA THR A 422 -12.25 6.73 28.52
C THR A 422 -11.60 8.07 28.20
N GLY A 423 -10.31 8.07 27.86
CA GLY A 423 -9.55 9.26 27.42
C GLY A 423 -8.08 9.19 27.78
N LYS A 424 -7.76 8.99 29.07
CA LYS A 424 -6.38 8.90 29.57
C LYS A 424 -6.02 7.47 29.94
N CYS A 425 -5.16 6.85 29.14
CA CYS A 425 -4.88 5.42 29.23
C CYS A 425 -3.40 5.13 28.99
N THR A 426 -2.93 3.97 29.45
CA THR A 426 -1.60 3.45 29.09
C THR A 426 -1.73 2.12 28.38
N VAL A 427 -0.96 1.96 27.31
CA VAL A 427 -0.83 0.70 26.58
C VAL A 427 0.56 0.16 26.86
N GLU A 428 0.64 -0.91 27.64
CA GLU A 428 1.88 -1.61 27.96
C GLU A 428 1.97 -2.89 27.12
N ILE A 429 3.12 -3.10 26.49
CA ILE A 429 3.46 -4.34 25.80
C ILE A 429 4.59 -5.01 26.56
N THR A 430 4.40 -6.30 26.86
CA THR A 430 5.39 -7.15 27.55
C THR A 430 5.69 -8.36 26.68
N THR A 431 6.96 -8.58 26.32
CA THR A 431 7.35 -9.75 25.54
C THR A 431 7.25 -11.03 26.35
N ASP A 432 6.78 -12.10 25.74
CA ASP A 432 6.80 -13.42 26.36
C ASP A 432 8.16 -14.10 26.11
N PRO A 433 8.53 -15.13 26.89
CA PRO A 433 9.68 -15.97 26.57
C PRO A 433 9.54 -16.65 25.21
N GLN A 434 10.66 -16.90 24.54
CA GLN A 434 10.70 -17.59 23.27
C GLN A 434 10.02 -18.97 23.37
N ILE A 435 9.06 -19.22 22.49
CA ILE A 435 8.38 -20.51 22.40
C ILE A 435 9.38 -21.61 22.00
N PRO A 436 9.47 -22.73 22.75
CA PRO A 436 10.32 -23.85 22.40
C PRO A 436 10.11 -24.33 20.96
N GLY A 437 11.20 -24.49 20.21
CA GLY A 437 11.16 -24.92 18.81
C GLY A 437 11.01 -23.79 17.78
N ARG A 438 10.72 -22.55 18.19
CA ARG A 438 10.85 -21.37 17.30
C ARG A 438 12.28 -20.86 17.29
N THR A 439 12.70 -20.23 16.20
CA THR A 439 14.02 -19.62 16.06
C THR A 439 13.93 -18.10 16.15
N GLY A 440 13.97 -17.52 17.36
CA GLY A 440 13.96 -16.06 17.60
C GLY A 440 12.77 -15.58 18.44
N ASN A 441 12.83 -14.33 18.93
CA ASN A 441 11.80 -13.72 19.80
C ASN A 441 11.53 -12.25 19.45
N LYS A 442 11.50 -11.91 18.16
CA LYS A 442 11.28 -10.55 17.66
C LYS A 442 9.84 -10.13 17.87
N VAL A 443 9.63 -9.00 18.55
CA VAL A 443 8.36 -8.27 18.61
C VAL A 443 8.64 -6.87 18.09
N LYS A 444 7.88 -6.39 17.10
CA LYS A 444 8.06 -5.05 16.52
C LYS A 444 6.72 -4.32 16.40
N ILE A 445 6.60 -3.19 17.11
CA ILE A 445 5.40 -2.33 17.14
C ILE A 445 5.58 -1.17 16.17
N VAL A 446 4.57 -0.92 15.33
CA VAL A 446 4.66 0.08 14.25
C VAL A 446 3.63 1.20 14.35
N THR A 447 2.43 0.93 14.88
CA THR A 447 1.37 1.93 15.05
C THR A 447 0.62 1.69 16.34
N LEU A 448 0.27 2.77 17.04
CA LEU A 448 -0.78 2.78 18.06
C LEU A 448 -1.89 3.70 17.59
N SER A 449 -3.14 3.27 17.72
CA SER A 449 -4.28 4.09 17.33
C SER A 449 -5.47 3.90 18.25
N ALA A 450 -6.33 4.91 18.31
CA ALA A 450 -7.56 4.90 19.09
C ALA A 450 -8.72 5.43 18.25
N ARG A 451 -9.84 4.71 18.32
CA ARG A 451 -11.08 5.01 17.60
C ARG A 451 -12.20 5.24 18.61
N GLU A 452 -13.09 6.20 18.39
CA GLU A 452 -14.31 6.26 19.19
C GLU A 452 -15.13 4.99 18.93
N CYS A 453 -15.64 4.35 20.00
CA CYS A 453 -16.32 3.06 19.85
C CYS A 453 -17.60 3.19 19.02
N VAL A 454 -17.90 2.15 18.23
CA VAL A 454 -19.16 2.08 17.46
C VAL A 454 -20.29 1.87 18.47
N THR A 455 -21.37 2.64 18.37
CA THR A 455 -22.55 2.38 19.20
C THR A 455 -23.32 1.22 18.58
N PRO A 456 -23.63 0.14 19.33
CA PRO A 456 -24.34 -1.02 18.78
C PRO A 456 -25.77 -0.71 18.33
#